data_AF-A4Z2P4-F1
#
_entry.id   AF-A4Z2P4-F1
#
_cell.length_a   1.000
_cell.length_b   1.000
_cell.length_c   1.000
_cell.angle_alpha   90.00
_cell.angle_beta   90.00
_cell.angle_gamma   90.00
#
_symmetry.space_group_name_H-M   'P 1'
#
loop_
_entity.id
_entity.type
_entity.pdbx_description
1 polymer ?
#
loop_
_entity_poly.entity_id
_entity_poly.type
_entity_poly.pdbx_seq_one_letter_code
_entity_poly.pdbx_strand_id
1 'polypeptide(L)'
;MLWSGSATAEVLSGREVQNLLAGGPEGTTIVFQGGTDKLFFSPALKNRLRVSPELGPDFIKRKILRSTVAEGVFVSASIDNGKPRTITGIAGIAADNDSGHGILTLLQTFPDDTSLKAFEKRDRLYAVVIVEDAPGGIVCRRSQWERLFSLKGDPKMMTVPCEFLVGNAITPSTGR
;
A
#
# COMPACT_ATOMS: atom_id res chain seq x y z
N MET A 1 -26.56 24.68 -24.89
CA MET A 1 -26.19 23.27 -24.61
C MET A 1 -24.70 23.24 -24.29
N LEU A 2 -24.35 23.29 -23.01
CA LEU A 2 -22.97 23.08 -22.56
C LEU A 2 -22.80 21.58 -22.37
N TRP A 3 -21.80 21.01 -23.05
CA TRP A 3 -21.48 19.60 -22.98
C TRP A 3 -20.90 19.29 -21.60
N SER A 4 -21.67 18.62 -20.76
CA SER A 4 -21.17 17.97 -19.55
C SER A 4 -20.45 16.69 -19.99
N GLY A 5 -19.22 16.83 -20.48
CA GLY A 5 -18.31 15.69 -20.58
C GLY A 5 -18.12 15.15 -19.17
N SER A 6 -18.76 14.03 -18.85
CA SER A 6 -18.50 13.27 -17.63
C SER A 6 -17.07 12.76 -17.72
N ALA A 7 -16.10 13.56 -17.27
CA ALA A 7 -14.74 13.09 -17.09
C ALA A 7 -14.79 11.97 -16.03
N THR A 8 -14.59 10.74 -16.47
CA THR A 8 -14.56 9.56 -15.60
C THR A 8 -13.24 9.57 -14.84
N ALA A 9 -13.25 9.12 -13.58
CA ALA A 9 -12.02 8.95 -12.82
C ALA A 9 -11.06 8.02 -13.59
N GLU A 10 -9.83 8.47 -13.83
CA GLU A 10 -8.80 7.74 -14.56
C GLU A 10 -7.82 7.13 -13.56
N VAL A 11 -7.51 5.84 -13.71
CA VAL A 11 -6.58 5.16 -12.82
C VAL A 11 -5.15 5.56 -13.18
N LEU A 12 -4.41 6.07 -12.20
CA LEU A 12 -3.01 6.44 -12.41
C LEU A 12 -2.16 5.23 -12.74
N SER A 13 -1.17 5.39 -13.62
CA SER A 13 -0.21 4.34 -13.96
C SER A 13 0.71 4.00 -12.79
N GLY A 14 1.36 2.82 -12.86
CA GLY A 14 2.33 2.41 -11.83
C GLY A 14 3.48 3.41 -11.63
N ARG A 15 3.91 4.11 -12.70
CA ARG A 15 4.96 5.13 -12.64
C ARG A 15 4.47 6.42 -11.99
N GLU A 16 3.23 6.83 -12.25
CA GLU A 16 2.63 8.00 -11.61
C GLU A 16 2.44 7.75 -10.11
N VAL A 17 1.94 6.58 -9.72
CA VAL A 17 1.85 6.18 -8.31
C VAL A 17 3.24 6.13 -7.67
N GLN A 18 4.25 5.60 -8.35
CA GLN A 18 5.63 5.63 -7.87
C GLN A 18 6.14 7.05 -7.64
N ASN A 19 5.88 7.98 -8.57
CA ASN A 19 6.30 9.36 -8.45
C ASN A 19 5.59 10.08 -7.29
N LEU A 20 4.28 9.85 -7.13
CA LEU A 20 3.50 10.38 -6.00
C LEU A 20 4.03 9.89 -4.66
N LEU A 21 4.49 8.64 -4.59
CA LEU A 21 4.99 8.02 -3.36
C LEU A 21 6.50 8.13 -3.18
N ALA A 22 7.20 8.83 -4.08
CA ALA A 22 8.66 8.90 -4.08
C ALA A 22 9.24 9.51 -2.79
N GLY A 23 8.51 10.43 -2.14
CA GLY A 23 8.60 10.82 -0.72
C GLY A 23 9.96 11.25 -0.13
N GLY A 24 11.05 11.18 -0.89
CA GLY A 24 12.40 11.25 -0.34
C GLY A 24 12.69 10.14 0.69
N PRO A 25 13.78 10.26 1.48
CA PRO A 25 14.15 9.28 2.51
C PRO A 25 13.07 9.08 3.58
N GLU A 26 12.33 10.16 3.87
CA GLU A 26 11.28 10.19 4.88
C GLU A 26 10.00 9.48 4.45
N GLY A 27 9.81 9.19 3.16
CA GLY A 27 8.61 8.52 2.65
C GLY A 27 7.38 9.42 2.52
N THR A 28 6.26 8.80 2.19
CA THR A 28 4.99 9.47 1.87
C THR A 28 3.86 8.93 2.75
N THR A 29 3.05 9.81 3.32
CA THR A 29 1.82 9.45 4.03
C THR A 29 0.61 9.70 3.16
N ILE A 30 -0.21 8.67 2.96
CA ILE A 30 -1.55 8.78 2.39
C ILE A 30 -2.54 8.93 3.54
N VAL A 31 -3.30 10.03 3.53
CA VAL A 31 -4.38 10.30 4.48
C VAL A 31 -5.71 10.07 3.78
N PHE A 32 -6.54 9.16 4.31
CA PHE A 32 -7.86 8.88 3.76
C PHE A 32 -8.90 9.75 4.48
N GLN A 33 -9.59 10.63 3.74
CA GLN A 33 -10.57 11.53 4.35
C GLN A 33 -11.82 10.75 4.81
N GLY A 34 -12.44 11.21 5.90
CA GLY A 34 -13.62 10.57 6.50
C GLY A 34 -13.33 9.43 7.48
N GLY A 35 -12.05 9.23 7.86
CA GLY A 35 -11.65 8.27 8.88
C GLY A 35 -10.34 8.65 9.59
N THR A 36 -9.87 7.79 10.51
CA THR A 36 -8.55 7.91 11.15
C THR A 36 -7.45 7.18 10.37
N ASP A 37 -7.82 6.55 9.25
CA ASP A 37 -6.96 5.63 8.54
C ASP A 37 -5.85 6.41 7.82
N LYS A 38 -4.61 6.02 8.09
CA LYS A 38 -3.43 6.58 7.43
C LYS A 38 -2.53 5.45 6.96
N LEU A 39 -1.86 5.66 5.84
CA LEU A 39 -0.88 4.74 5.30
C LEU A 39 0.41 5.49 5.05
N PHE A 40 1.45 5.16 5.79
CA PHE A 40 2.80 5.60 5.50
C PHE A 40 3.51 4.57 4.63
N PHE A 41 4.13 5.00 3.54
CA PHE A 41 4.95 4.19 2.64
C PHE A 41 6.36 4.78 2.54
N SER A 42 7.38 3.93 2.68
CA SER A 42 8.77 4.34 2.44
C SER A 42 9.54 3.28 1.64
N PRO A 43 10.09 3.63 0.47
CA PRO A 43 11.01 2.76 -0.25
C PRO A 43 12.39 2.68 0.44
N ALA A 44 12.80 3.74 1.14
CA ALA A 44 14.12 3.84 1.78
C ALA A 44 14.25 2.94 3.02
N LEU A 45 13.18 2.75 3.78
CA LEU A 45 13.19 1.92 5.00
C LEU A 45 13.18 0.40 4.70
N LYS A 46 12.96 0.01 3.44
CA LYS A 46 12.91 -1.40 3.02
C LYS A 46 14.16 -2.19 3.44
N ASN A 47 15.34 -1.60 3.32
CA ASN A 47 16.59 -2.29 3.64
C ASN A 47 16.93 -2.22 5.14
N ARG A 48 16.30 -1.31 5.89
CA ARG A 48 16.58 -1.10 7.32
C ARG A 48 15.69 -1.94 8.24
N LEU A 49 14.47 -2.24 7.80
CA LEU A 49 13.47 -2.93 8.63
C LEU A 49 13.28 -4.42 8.30
N ARG A 50 13.89 -4.92 7.22
CA ARG A 50 13.77 -6.34 6.85
C ARG A 50 14.89 -7.14 7.51
N VAL A 51 14.51 -7.94 8.51
CA VAL A 51 15.41 -8.85 9.24
C VAL A 51 15.72 -10.11 8.41
N SER A 52 14.81 -10.52 7.52
CA SER A 52 15.01 -11.69 6.64
C SER A 52 15.63 -11.32 5.28
N PRO A 53 16.73 -11.98 4.87
CA PRO A 53 17.26 -11.86 3.52
C PRO A 53 16.30 -12.35 2.44
N GLU A 54 15.49 -13.36 2.74
CA GLU A 54 14.53 -13.98 1.79
C GLU A 54 13.34 -13.08 1.51
N LEU A 55 12.97 -12.23 2.47
CA LEU A 55 12.00 -11.18 2.29
C LEU A 55 12.67 -9.89 1.81
N GLY A 56 13.91 -9.91 1.33
CA GLY A 56 14.70 -8.74 0.98
C GLY A 56 14.26 -7.99 -0.29
N PRO A 57 15.16 -7.21 -0.90
CA PRO A 57 14.91 -6.54 -2.17
C PRO A 57 14.29 -7.46 -3.22
N ASP A 58 13.35 -6.94 -4.01
CA ASP A 58 12.58 -7.67 -5.02
C ASP A 58 11.72 -8.85 -4.56
N PHE A 59 11.49 -9.05 -3.26
CA PHE A 59 10.66 -10.17 -2.80
C PHE A 59 9.26 -10.14 -3.43
N ILE A 60 8.58 -8.98 -3.39
CA ILE A 60 7.23 -8.86 -3.97
C ILE A 60 7.31 -9.10 -5.48
N LYS A 61 8.27 -8.48 -6.16
CA LYS A 61 8.48 -8.67 -7.59
C LYS A 61 8.70 -10.14 -7.97
N ARG A 62 9.51 -10.88 -7.22
CA ARG A 62 9.90 -12.25 -7.58
C ARG A 62 8.88 -13.30 -7.14
N LYS A 63 8.19 -13.07 -6.03
CA LYS A 63 7.38 -14.10 -5.36
C LYS A 63 5.88 -13.81 -5.35
N ILE A 64 5.47 -12.56 -5.50
CA ILE A 64 4.07 -12.16 -5.34
C ILE A 64 3.50 -11.59 -6.64
N LEU A 65 4.10 -10.51 -7.14
CA LEU A 65 3.57 -9.74 -8.25
C LEU A 65 4.69 -9.33 -9.21
N ARG A 66 4.84 -10.07 -10.31
CA ARG A 66 5.97 -9.92 -11.26
C ARG A 66 6.09 -8.54 -11.89
N SER A 67 4.97 -7.83 -12.00
CA SER A 67 4.89 -6.48 -12.55
C SER A 67 5.16 -5.36 -11.54
N THR A 68 5.69 -5.70 -10.37
CA THR A 68 6.11 -4.71 -9.36
C THR A 68 7.23 -3.82 -9.93
N VAL A 69 6.98 -2.51 -9.98
CA VAL A 69 7.92 -1.47 -10.43
C VAL A 69 8.64 -0.80 -9.27
N ALA A 70 8.05 -0.79 -8.08
CA ALA A 70 8.67 -0.28 -6.87
C ALA A 70 8.24 -1.08 -5.64
N GLU A 71 9.12 -1.17 -4.66
CA GLU A 71 8.85 -1.85 -3.39
C GLU A 71 9.29 -0.97 -2.22
N GLY A 72 8.60 -1.12 -1.10
CA GLY A 72 8.91 -0.45 0.15
C GLY A 72 8.41 -1.22 1.36
N VAL A 73 8.35 -0.48 2.46
CA VAL A 73 7.66 -0.88 3.68
C VAL A 73 6.52 0.08 3.94
N PHE A 74 5.55 -0.37 4.71
CA PHE A 74 4.45 0.49 5.13
C PHE A 74 4.14 0.35 6.61
N VAL A 75 3.52 1.40 7.13
CA VAL A 75 2.84 1.40 8.43
C VAL A 75 1.45 1.98 8.18
N SER A 76 0.43 1.23 8.52
CA SER A 76 -0.96 1.68 8.48
C SER A 76 -1.49 1.77 9.90
N ALA A 77 -2.08 2.91 10.22
CA ALA A 77 -2.96 3.05 11.37
C ALA A 77 -4.39 2.89 10.85
N SER A 78 -5.13 1.90 11.35
CA SER A 78 -6.50 1.58 10.96
C SER A 78 -7.38 1.45 12.20
N ILE A 79 -8.67 1.74 12.09
CA ILE A 79 -9.65 1.28 13.09
C ILE A 79 -10.30 -0.02 12.60
N ASP A 80 -10.16 -1.08 13.40
CA ASP A 80 -10.77 -2.39 13.15
C ASP A 80 -11.69 -2.71 14.34
N ASN A 81 -12.99 -2.90 14.08
CA ASN A 81 -14.03 -3.12 15.10
C ASN A 81 -14.01 -2.08 16.24
N GLY A 82 -13.80 -0.81 15.92
CA GLY A 82 -13.77 0.29 16.89
C GLY A 82 -12.49 0.37 17.74
N LYS A 83 -11.49 -0.49 17.49
CA LYS A 83 -10.20 -0.44 18.18
C LYS A 83 -9.09 0.04 17.22
N PRO A 84 -8.21 0.95 17.66
CA PRO A 84 -7.01 1.29 16.90
C PRO A 84 -6.14 0.05 16.69
N ARG A 85 -5.67 -0.13 15.46
CA ARG A 85 -4.80 -1.22 15.05
C ARG A 85 -3.70 -0.67 14.15
N THR A 86 -2.46 -0.98 14.48
CA THR A 86 -1.31 -0.70 13.61
C THR A 86 -0.98 -1.96 12.83
N ILE A 87 -0.88 -1.84 11.51
CA ILE A 87 -0.47 -2.91 10.60
C ILE A 87 0.79 -2.46 9.90
N THR A 88 1.85 -3.24 10.01
CA THR A 88 3.12 -2.97 9.35
C THR A 88 3.45 -4.09 8.37
N GLY A 89 4.22 -3.75 7.35
CA GLY A 89 4.52 -4.75 6.35
C GLY A 89 5.36 -4.25 5.20
N ILE A 90 5.30 -5.03 4.14
CA ILE A 90 5.93 -4.74 2.87
C ILE A 90 4.88 -4.27 1.88
N ALA A 91 5.28 -3.36 1.00
CA ALA A 91 4.39 -2.81 -0.02
C ALA A 91 5.06 -2.86 -1.39
N GLY A 92 4.26 -3.09 -2.42
CA GLY A 92 4.70 -3.11 -3.81
C GLY A 92 3.75 -2.29 -4.67
N ILE A 93 4.32 -1.43 -5.52
CA ILE A 93 3.58 -0.73 -6.57
C ILE A 93 3.76 -1.57 -7.82
N ALA A 94 2.67 -2.16 -8.30
CA ALA A 94 2.65 -2.82 -9.59
C ALA A 94 2.07 -1.92 -10.66
N ALA A 95 2.58 -2.07 -11.87
CA ALA A 95 1.84 -1.69 -13.06
C ALA A 95 1.06 -2.94 -13.51
N ASP A 96 -0.24 -2.84 -13.66
CA ASP A 96 -1.00 -3.89 -14.33
C ASP A 96 -0.45 -4.04 -15.76
N ASN A 97 -0.14 -5.28 -16.16
CA ASN A 97 0.54 -5.52 -17.43
C ASN A 97 -0.38 -5.25 -18.63
N ASP A 98 -1.70 -5.40 -18.44
CA ASP A 98 -2.68 -5.27 -19.50
C ASP A 98 -3.22 -3.83 -19.62
N SER A 99 -3.39 -3.13 -18.48
CA SER A 99 -3.92 -1.76 -18.45
C SER A 99 -2.91 -0.66 -18.14
N GLY A 100 -1.72 -0.99 -17.65
CA GLY A 100 -0.72 -0.03 -17.18
C GLY A 100 -1.05 0.61 -15.81
N HIS A 101 -2.21 0.30 -15.23
CA HIS A 101 -2.71 0.90 -14.00
C HIS A 101 -1.86 0.57 -12.78
N GLY A 102 -1.65 1.56 -11.93
CA GLY A 102 -0.87 1.48 -10.70
C GLY A 102 -1.67 0.88 -9.55
N ILE A 103 -1.21 -0.24 -9.02
CA ILE A 103 -1.80 -0.88 -7.84
C ILE A 103 -0.76 -0.93 -6.73
N LEU A 104 -1.04 -0.24 -5.63
CA LEU A 104 -0.27 -0.36 -4.39
C LEU A 104 -0.81 -1.54 -3.58
N THR A 105 -0.04 -2.62 -3.52
CA THR A 105 -0.36 -3.82 -2.74
C THR A 105 0.38 -3.76 -1.40
N LEU A 106 -0.35 -3.99 -0.31
CA LEU A 106 0.14 -3.97 1.07
C LEU A 106 0.03 -5.37 1.66
N LEU A 107 1.11 -5.88 2.24
CA LEU A 107 1.15 -7.21 2.83
C LEU A 107 1.81 -7.19 4.20
N GLN A 108 1.07 -7.62 5.21
CA GLN A 108 1.50 -7.62 6.60
C GLN A 108 2.70 -8.55 6.83
N THR A 109 3.69 -8.05 7.58
CA THR A 109 4.79 -8.83 8.14
C THR A 109 4.81 -8.73 9.66
N PHE A 110 5.48 -9.67 10.32
CA PHE A 110 5.75 -9.68 11.76
C PHE A 110 7.26 -9.68 12.02
N PRO A 111 7.71 -9.24 13.21
CA PRO A 111 9.12 -9.31 13.61
C PRO A 111 9.73 -10.73 13.50
N ASP A 112 8.92 -11.76 13.72
CA ASP A 112 9.34 -13.18 13.66
C ASP A 112 9.55 -13.71 12.22
N ASP A 113 9.26 -12.91 11.19
CA ASP A 113 9.39 -13.31 9.79
C ASP A 113 10.85 -13.29 9.34
N THR A 114 11.65 -14.18 9.91
CA THR A 114 13.09 -14.31 9.65
C THR A 114 13.40 -15.18 8.41
N SER A 115 12.42 -15.90 7.87
CA SER A 115 12.52 -16.73 6.65
C SER A 115 11.19 -16.78 5.90
N LEU A 116 11.20 -17.21 4.62
CA LEU A 116 9.97 -17.41 3.84
C LEU A 116 9.05 -18.45 4.48
N LYS A 117 9.61 -19.52 5.05
CA LYS A 117 8.83 -20.53 5.77
C LYS A 117 8.13 -19.94 7.00
N ALA A 118 8.77 -19.02 7.73
CA ALA A 118 8.12 -18.32 8.85
C ALA A 118 7.02 -17.38 8.34
N PHE A 119 7.27 -16.71 7.22
CA PHE A 119 6.31 -15.85 6.55
C PHE A 119 5.03 -16.63 6.16
N GLU A 120 5.14 -17.80 5.54
CA GLU A 120 4.01 -18.58 5.04
C GLU A 120 3.20 -19.32 6.12
N LYS A 121 3.71 -19.45 7.35
CA LYS A 121 3.04 -20.18 8.45
C LYS A 121 1.76 -19.52 8.98
N ARG A 122 1.58 -18.23 8.76
CA ARG A 122 0.48 -17.44 9.32
C ARG A 122 -0.28 -16.78 8.19
N ASP A 123 -1.60 -16.81 8.28
CA ASP A 123 -2.44 -16.01 7.39
C ASP A 123 -2.14 -14.51 7.61
N ARG A 124 -2.09 -13.76 6.51
CA ARG A 124 -1.58 -12.39 6.49
C ARG A 124 -2.69 -11.43 6.15
N LEU A 125 -2.70 -10.28 6.81
CA LEU A 125 -3.51 -9.20 6.27
C LEU A 125 -2.90 -8.67 4.99
N TYR A 126 -3.74 -8.49 3.99
CA TYR A 126 -3.39 -7.79 2.77
C TYR A 126 -4.46 -6.76 2.43
N ALA A 127 -4.06 -5.71 1.73
CA ALA A 127 -4.97 -4.71 1.19
C ALA A 127 -4.38 -4.14 -0.11
N VAL A 128 -5.25 -3.58 -0.95
CA VAL A 128 -4.86 -2.88 -2.17
C VAL A 128 -5.34 -1.43 -2.12
N VAL A 129 -4.54 -0.53 -2.70
CA VAL A 129 -4.88 0.87 -2.92
C VAL A 129 -4.62 1.20 -4.39
N ILE A 130 -5.61 1.78 -5.03
CA ILE A 130 -5.58 2.29 -6.39
C ILE A 130 -5.80 3.80 -6.30
N VAL A 131 -4.98 4.57 -6.99
CA VAL A 131 -5.09 6.03 -7.03
C VAL A 131 -5.73 6.43 -8.35
N GLU A 132 -6.71 7.32 -8.29
CA GLU A 132 -7.46 7.77 -9.45
C GLU A 132 -7.49 9.29 -9.50
N ASP A 133 -7.31 9.83 -10.71
CA ASP A 133 -7.53 11.24 -11.00
C ASP A 133 -8.99 11.43 -11.41
N ALA A 134 -9.77 12.13 -10.57
CA ALA A 134 -11.18 12.41 -10.80
C ALA A 134 -11.40 13.92 -11.01
N PRO A 135 -12.53 14.35 -11.60
CA PRO A 135 -12.79 15.78 -11.87
C PRO A 135 -12.77 16.70 -10.64
N GLY A 136 -12.88 16.13 -9.43
CA GLY A 136 -12.82 16.84 -8.15
C GLY A 136 -11.48 16.73 -7.42
N GLY A 137 -10.46 16.14 -8.06
CA GLY A 137 -9.15 15.86 -7.48
C GLY A 137 -8.90 14.37 -7.26
N ILE A 138 -7.77 14.07 -6.59
CA ILE A 138 -7.32 12.70 -6.39
C ILE A 138 -8.22 11.96 -5.40
N VAL A 139 -8.64 10.76 -5.79
CA VAL A 139 -9.33 9.81 -4.92
C VAL A 139 -8.56 8.50 -4.86
N CYS A 140 -8.78 7.76 -3.77
CA CYS A 140 -8.20 6.44 -3.58
C CYS A 140 -9.33 5.41 -3.52
N ARG A 141 -9.25 4.38 -4.36
CA ARG A 141 -9.96 3.13 -4.16
C ARG A 141 -9.12 2.21 -3.30
N ARG A 142 -9.58 1.90 -2.10
CA ARG A 142 -8.88 0.98 -1.19
C ARG A 142 -9.74 -0.23 -0.85
N SER A 143 -9.11 -1.38 -0.66
CA SER A 143 -9.81 -2.54 -0.09
C SER A 143 -9.90 -2.44 1.43
N GLN A 144 -10.78 -3.26 2.01
CA GLN A 144 -10.66 -3.61 3.42
C GLN A 144 -9.41 -4.47 3.64
N TRP A 145 -8.98 -4.58 4.91
CA TRP A 145 -7.95 -5.53 5.30
C TRP A 145 -8.53 -6.94 5.27
N GLU A 146 -7.99 -7.77 4.40
CA GLU A 146 -8.46 -9.12 4.17
C GLU A 146 -7.37 -10.12 4.54
N ARG A 147 -7.78 -11.33 4.90
CA ARG A 147 -6.85 -12.45 5.17
C ARG A 147 -6.44 -13.10 3.85
N LEU A 148 -5.15 -13.00 3.49
CA LEU A 148 -4.59 -13.38 2.20
C LEU A 148 -4.95 -14.82 1.80
N PHE A 149 -4.77 -15.79 2.70
CA PHE A 149 -5.02 -17.20 2.37
C PHE A 149 -6.48 -17.59 2.53
N SER A 150 -7.28 -16.76 3.19
CA SER A 150 -8.72 -16.97 3.39
C SER A 150 -9.59 -16.21 2.38
N LEU A 151 -9.00 -15.33 1.56
CA LEU A 151 -9.70 -14.54 0.57
C LEU A 151 -10.35 -15.43 -0.48
N LYS A 152 -11.62 -15.16 -0.78
CA LYS A 152 -12.35 -15.78 -1.88
C LYS A 152 -12.82 -14.70 -2.85
N GLY A 153 -12.28 -14.71 -4.08
CA GLY A 153 -12.59 -13.72 -5.11
C GLY A 153 -11.83 -12.40 -4.93
N ASP A 154 -12.34 -11.34 -5.55
CA ASP A 154 -11.68 -10.02 -5.54
C ASP A 154 -11.96 -9.26 -4.25
N PRO A 155 -10.97 -8.49 -3.73
CA PRO A 155 -11.18 -7.65 -2.57
C PRO A 155 -12.28 -6.60 -2.81
N LYS A 156 -13.13 -6.41 -1.80
CA LYS A 156 -14.15 -5.37 -1.83
C LYS A 156 -13.49 -4.00 -1.70
N MET A 157 -13.70 -3.14 -2.70
CA MET A 157 -13.14 -1.80 -2.77
C MET A 157 -14.11 -0.72 -2.26
N MET A 158 -13.56 0.34 -1.67
CA MET A 158 -14.26 1.58 -1.34
C MET A 158 -13.49 2.78 -1.89
N THR A 159 -14.21 3.73 -2.48
CA THR A 159 -13.63 5.00 -2.96
C THR A 159 -13.73 6.06 -1.88
N VAL A 160 -12.61 6.71 -1.57
CA VAL A 160 -12.53 7.80 -0.58
C VAL A 160 -11.60 8.90 -1.11
N PRO A 161 -11.86 10.18 -0.79
CA PRO A 161 -10.87 11.22 -1.04
C PRO A 161 -9.58 10.93 -0.26
N CYS A 162 -8.42 11.23 -0.86
CA CYS A 162 -7.14 11.00 -0.21
C CYS A 162 -6.12 12.10 -0.51
N GLU A 163 -5.24 12.33 0.45
CA GLU A 163 -4.17 13.33 0.37
C GLU A 163 -2.80 12.68 0.57
N PHE A 164 -1.79 13.20 -0.10
CA PHE A 164 -0.41 12.70 -0.06
C PHE A 164 0.49 13.74 0.60
N LEU A 165 1.05 13.38 1.74
CA LEU A 165 1.91 14.23 2.55
C LEU A 165 3.33 13.66 2.57
N VAL A 166 4.29 14.44 2.08
CA VAL A 166 5.72 14.09 2.12
C VAL A 166 6.29 14.45 3.50
N GLY A 167 7.12 13.59 4.09
CA GLY A 167 7.93 13.97 5.25
C GLY A 167 7.33 13.72 6.64
N ASN A 168 6.78 12.53 6.89
CA ASN A 168 6.41 12.12 8.26
C ASN A 168 7.29 10.94 8.68
N ALA A 169 8.37 11.20 9.42
CA ALA A 169 9.15 10.15 10.04
C ALA A 169 8.25 9.39 11.05
N ILE A 170 7.80 8.18 10.72
CA ILE A 170 7.36 7.24 11.74
C ILE A 170 8.64 6.65 12.33
N THR A 171 9.13 7.25 13.41
CA THR A 171 10.16 6.63 14.22
C THR A 171 9.60 5.30 14.72
N PRO A 172 10.19 4.14 14.38
CA PRO A 172 9.77 2.87 14.96
C PRO A 172 9.80 3.03 16.48
N SER A 173 8.72 2.67 17.17
CA SER A 173 8.76 2.61 18.62
C SER A 173 9.86 1.62 18.99
N THR A 174 10.99 2.13 19.50
CA THR A 174 11.99 1.32 20.17
C THR A 174 11.35 0.83 21.46
N GLY A 175 10.57 -0.25 21.36
CA GLY A 175 10.15 -1.03 22.51
C GLY A 175 11.41 -1.61 23.12
N ARG A 176 11.81 -1.05 24.25
CA ARG A 176 12.57 -1.79 25.26
C ARG A 176 11.59 -2.55 26.12
#